data_AF-A0A9E5S9I0-F1
#
_entry.id   AF-A0A9E5S9I0-F1
#
_cell.length_a   1.000
_cell.length_b   1.000
_cell.length_c   1.000
_cell.angle_alpha   90.00
_cell.angle_beta   90.00
_cell.angle_gamma   90.00
#
_symmetry.space_group_name_H-M   'P 1'
#
loop_
_entity.id
_entity.type
_entity.pdbx_description
1 polymer ?
#
loop_
_entity_poly.entity_id
_entity_poly.type
_entity_poly.pdbx_seq_one_letter_code
_entity_poly.pdbx_strand_id
1 'polypeptide(L)'
;MILYTVQHVLVMRLLICYKFQSVEVLHNLLFLVGAAKEEEQAVAFYDFVRTRNGAYSRTLQKIVDELKEEKLVVEKEDLLEITEKGRHVYTNLGASLRSFSVFWDLCIDIMERYQGDAKKIKERVFHHITFRRAKIGEHIFDYCWY
;
A
#
# COMPACT_ATOMS: atom_id res chain seq x y z
N MET A 1 14.91 17.58 -0.65
CA MET A 1 15.08 16.62 -1.76
C MET A 1 15.01 15.24 -1.17
N ILE A 2 13.87 14.57 -1.35
CA ILE A 2 13.64 13.23 -0.80
C ILE A 2 14.34 12.19 -1.69
N LEU A 3 14.97 11.19 -1.08
CA LEU A 3 15.51 10.04 -1.80
C LEU A 3 14.37 9.03 -2.03
N TYR A 4 13.88 8.94 -3.27
CA TYR A 4 12.81 8.01 -3.60
C TYR A 4 13.29 6.56 -3.50
N THR A 5 12.60 5.77 -2.70
CA THR A 5 12.79 4.31 -2.62
C THR A 5 11.87 3.59 -3.61
N VAL A 6 12.13 2.31 -3.85
CA VAL A 6 11.24 1.46 -4.67
C VAL A 6 9.80 1.47 -4.15
N GLN A 7 9.60 1.55 -2.83
CA GLN A 7 8.26 1.61 -2.22
C GLN A 7 7.52 2.92 -2.58
N HIS A 8 8.24 4.04 -2.74
CA HIS A 8 7.63 5.28 -3.24
C HIS A 8 7.12 5.10 -4.67
N VAL A 9 7.94 4.51 -5.53
CA VAL A 9 7.59 4.29 -6.94
C VAL A 9 6.41 3.32 -7.05
N LEU A 10 6.36 2.29 -6.20
CA LEU A 10 5.22 1.37 -6.11
C LEU A 10 3.92 2.10 -5.72
N VAL A 11 3.95 2.91 -4.66
CA VAL A 11 2.78 3.69 -4.22
C VAL A 11 2.31 4.60 -5.34
N MET A 12 3.24 5.30 -6.03
CA MET A 12 2.89 6.11 -7.20
C MET A 12 2.26 5.28 -8.32
N ARG A 13 2.77 4.07 -8.61
CA ARG A 13 2.17 3.17 -9.61
C ARG A 13 0.74 2.79 -9.25
N LEU A 14 0.49 2.44 -7.98
CA LEU A 14 -0.86 2.10 -7.51
C LEU A 14 -1.82 3.28 -7.71
N LEU A 15 -1.39 4.50 -7.37
CA LEU A 15 -2.19 5.72 -7.54
C LEU A 15 -2.37 6.14 -9.01
N ILE A 16 -1.52 5.68 -9.91
CA ILE A 16 -1.69 5.86 -11.37
C ILE A 16 -2.76 4.92 -11.90
N CYS A 17 -2.74 3.66 -11.46
CA CYS A 17 -3.60 2.61 -11.99
C CYS A 17 -4.99 2.56 -11.32
N TYR A 18 -5.08 2.97 -10.06
CA TYR A 18 -6.29 2.83 -9.26
C TYR A 18 -6.64 4.12 -8.53
N LYS A 19 -7.94 4.32 -8.33
CA LYS A 19 -8.47 5.39 -7.48
C LYS A 19 -8.68 4.84 -6.08
N PHE A 20 -8.08 5.48 -5.09
CA PHE A 20 -8.28 5.14 -3.69
C PHE A 20 -9.14 6.19 -3.02
N GLN A 21 -10.14 5.77 -2.26
CA GLN A 21 -10.99 6.70 -1.51
C GLN A 21 -10.23 7.39 -0.38
N SER A 22 -9.24 6.72 0.19
CA SER A 22 -8.40 7.28 1.25
C SER A 22 -7.10 6.49 1.36
N VAL A 23 -6.16 7.05 2.12
CA VAL A 23 -4.92 6.34 2.49
C VAL A 23 -5.23 5.03 3.24
N GLU A 24 -6.30 4.96 4.04
CA GLU A 24 -6.69 3.74 4.76
C GLU A 24 -6.95 2.55 3.82
N VAL A 25 -7.55 2.80 2.65
CA VAL A 25 -7.80 1.76 1.65
C VAL A 25 -6.48 1.21 1.09
N LEU A 26 -5.49 2.09 0.88
CA LEU A 26 -4.16 1.70 0.44
C LEU A 26 -3.44 0.84 1.49
N HIS A 27 -3.53 1.19 2.78
CA HIS A 27 -2.99 0.33 3.85
C HIS A 27 -3.63 -1.06 3.85
N ASN A 28 -4.96 -1.12 3.77
CA ASN A 28 -5.69 -2.38 3.80
C ASN A 28 -5.37 -3.24 2.56
N LEU A 29 -5.27 -2.64 1.37
CA LEU A 29 -4.85 -3.33 0.16
C LEU A 29 -3.46 -3.94 0.34
N LEU A 30 -2.46 -3.11 0.70
CA LEU A 30 -1.08 -3.56 0.81
C LEU A 30 -0.89 -4.60 1.93
N PHE A 31 -1.71 -4.54 2.98
CA PHE A 31 -1.78 -5.60 3.98
C PHE A 31 -2.28 -6.92 3.39
N LEU A 32 -3.38 -6.91 2.63
CA LEU A 32 -3.90 -8.13 2.00
C LEU A 32 -2.90 -8.71 1.00
N VAL A 33 -2.21 -7.86 0.24
CA VAL A 33 -1.15 -8.28 -0.68
C VAL A 33 0.00 -8.90 0.10
N GLY A 34 0.43 -8.29 1.21
CA GLY A 34 1.47 -8.86 2.09
C GLY A 34 1.05 -10.20 2.69
N ALA A 35 -0.21 -10.34 3.10
CA ALA A 35 -0.75 -11.54 3.73
C ALA A 35 -1.05 -12.69 2.75
N ALA A 36 -1.21 -12.39 1.46
CA ALA A 36 -1.47 -13.37 0.41
C ALA A 36 -0.19 -14.04 -0.12
N LYS A 37 0.99 -13.60 0.30
CA LYS A 37 2.26 -14.11 -0.20
C LYS A 37 2.65 -15.41 0.47
N GLU A 38 3.19 -16.30 -0.35
CA GLU A 38 3.88 -17.51 0.10
C GLU A 38 5.38 -17.24 0.36
N GLU A 39 5.95 -16.18 -0.26
CA GLU A 39 7.36 -15.81 -0.15
C GLU A 39 7.56 -14.36 0.30
N GLU A 40 8.69 -14.15 0.98
CA GLU A 40 9.13 -12.86 1.48
C GLU A 40 9.56 -11.95 0.31
N GLN A 41 8.89 -10.80 0.15
CA GLN A 41 9.16 -9.87 -0.96
C GLN A 41 9.61 -8.52 -0.42
N ALA A 42 10.85 -8.14 -0.74
CA ALA A 42 11.54 -6.93 -0.27
C ALA A 42 10.73 -5.62 -0.32
N VAL A 43 9.79 -5.47 -1.27
CA VAL A 43 9.01 -4.24 -1.44
C VAL A 43 7.78 -4.17 -0.53
N ALA A 44 7.29 -5.30 -0.04
CA ALA A 44 6.07 -5.35 0.78
C ALA A 44 6.29 -5.53 2.27
N PHE A 45 7.52 -5.32 2.71
CA PHE A 45 7.81 -5.16 4.13
C PHE A 45 7.29 -3.81 4.59
N TYR A 46 6.04 -3.83 5.00
CA TYR A 46 5.42 -2.77 5.74
C TYR A 46 5.18 -3.27 7.16
N ASP A 47 5.41 -2.38 8.11
CA ASP A 47 5.29 -2.58 9.54
C ASP A 47 3.82 -2.54 9.99
N PHE A 48 3.00 -3.43 9.42
CA PHE A 48 1.57 -3.41 9.67
C PHE A 48 1.23 -3.67 11.13
N VAL A 49 0.43 -2.78 11.70
CA VAL A 49 -0.15 -2.84 13.04
C VAL A 49 -1.67 -2.91 12.90
N ARG A 50 -2.31 -3.70 13.78
CA ARG A 50 -3.77 -3.76 13.81
C ARG A 50 -4.35 -2.52 14.47
N THR A 51 -5.32 -1.89 13.80
CA THR A 51 -6.11 -0.79 14.35
C THR A 51 -7.59 -1.13 14.38
N ARG A 52 -8.41 -0.21 14.91
CA ARG A 52 -9.88 -0.31 14.84
C ARG A 52 -10.42 -0.13 13.42
N ASN A 53 -9.65 0.48 12.50
CA ASN A 53 -10.08 0.79 11.14
C ASN A 53 -9.56 -0.19 10.08
N GLY A 54 -8.69 -1.12 10.47
CA GLY A 54 -8.03 -2.07 9.58
C GLY A 54 -6.55 -2.18 9.88
N ALA A 55 -5.77 -2.60 8.89
CA ALA A 55 -4.32 -2.64 9.00
C ALA A 55 -3.76 -1.23 8.75
N TYR A 56 -2.69 -0.87 9.47
CA TYR A 56 -2.02 0.40 9.33
C TYR A 56 -0.51 0.18 9.32
N SER A 57 0.24 0.88 8.48
CA SER A 57 1.71 0.81 8.45
C SER A 57 2.26 2.22 8.59
N ARG A 58 3.16 2.43 9.56
CA ARG A 58 3.81 3.73 9.74
C ARG A 58 4.76 4.02 8.58
N THR A 59 5.47 3.01 8.07
CA THR A 59 6.31 3.14 6.87
C THR A 59 5.49 3.60 5.67
N LEU A 60 4.33 2.98 5.42
CA LEU A 60 3.48 3.38 4.30
C LEU A 60 2.93 4.80 4.48
N GLN A 61 2.50 5.15 5.70
CA GLN A 61 2.00 6.50 5.97
C GLN A 61 3.09 7.54 5.71
N LYS A 62 4.31 7.28 6.19
CA LYS A 62 5.46 8.15 5.96
C LYS A 62 5.72 8.37 4.46
N ILE A 63 5.70 7.29 3.66
CA ILE A 63 5.85 7.38 2.20
C ILE A 63 4.76 8.29 1.60
N VAL A 64 3.50 8.10 2.01
CA VAL A 64 2.39 8.92 1.49
C VAL A 64 2.54 10.38 1.89
N ASP A 65 2.97 10.65 3.13
CA ASP A 65 3.20 12.01 3.62
C ASP A 65 4.35 12.69 2.87
N GLU A 66 5.46 11.98 2.64
CA GLU A 66 6.59 12.44 1.83
C GLU A 66 6.17 12.78 0.38
N LEU A 67 5.31 11.93 -0.22
CA LEU A 67 4.76 12.20 -1.56
C LEU A 67 3.80 13.41 -1.58
N LYS A 68 3.05 13.65 -0.51
CA LYS A 68 2.17 14.83 -0.36
C LYS A 68 2.97 16.11 -0.16
N GLU A 69 4.01 16.07 0.68
CA GLU A 69 4.91 17.20 0.92
C GLU A 69 5.57 17.68 -0.38
N GLU A 70 6.01 16.74 -1.21
CA GLU A 70 6.58 17.02 -2.54
C GLU A 70 5.52 17.35 -3.61
N LYS A 71 4.23 17.42 -3.24
CA LYS A 71 3.10 17.70 -4.14
C LYS A 71 2.98 16.70 -5.30
N LEU A 72 3.45 15.47 -5.10
CA LEU A 72 3.33 14.38 -6.06
C LEU A 72 1.98 13.66 -5.94
N VAL A 73 1.41 13.69 -4.74
CA VAL A 73 0.11 13.13 -4.41
C VAL A 73 -0.71 14.20 -3.70
N VAL A 74 -2.01 14.23 -3.95
CA VAL A 74 -2.96 15.06 -3.23
C VAL A 74 -4.08 14.20 -2.67
N GLU A 75 -4.57 14.60 -1.50
CA GLU A 75 -5.76 14.01 -0.89
C GLU A 75 -6.85 15.08 -0.90
N LYS A 76 -7.96 14.75 -1.57
CA LYS A 76 -9.20 15.51 -1.60
C LYS A 76 -10.24 14.73 -0.79
N GLU A 77 -11.41 15.33 -0.57
CA GLU A 77 -12.54 14.62 0.05
C GLU A 77 -12.80 13.31 -0.69
N ASP A 78 -12.62 12.20 0.03
CA ASP A 78 -12.79 10.82 -0.44
C ASP A 78 -11.99 10.43 -1.70
N LEU A 79 -10.83 11.07 -1.93
CA LEU A 79 -9.96 10.71 -3.05
C LEU A 79 -8.48 10.98 -2.77
N LEU A 80 -7.68 9.93 -2.87
CA LEU A 80 -6.22 10.00 -2.93
C LEU A 80 -5.78 9.82 -4.39
N GLU A 81 -5.15 10.84 -4.97
CA GLU A 81 -4.76 10.84 -6.38
C GLU A 81 -3.34 11.36 -6.61
N ILE A 82 -2.70 10.84 -7.66
CA ILE A 82 -1.40 11.31 -8.12
C ILE A 82 -1.55 12.60 -8.96
N THR A 83 -0.67 13.57 -8.75
CA THR A 83 -0.62 14.81 -9.53
C THR A 83 0.11 14.61 -10.86
N GLU A 84 0.02 15.57 -11.78
CA GLU A 84 0.80 15.54 -13.02
C GLU A 84 2.32 15.54 -12.75
N LYS A 85 2.76 16.29 -11.74
CA LYS A 85 4.15 16.24 -11.25
C LYS A 85 4.51 14.82 -10.80
N GLY A 86 3.64 14.16 -10.05
CA GLY A 86 3.80 12.77 -9.63
C GLY A 86 3.91 11.80 -10.80
N ARG A 87 3.06 11.94 -11.83
CA ARG A 87 3.11 11.12 -13.06
C ARG A 87 4.43 11.29 -13.80
N HIS A 88 4.93 12.52 -13.90
CA HIS A 88 6.20 12.81 -14.54
C HIS A 88 7.37 12.16 -13.77
N VAL A 89 7.40 12.30 -12.44
CA VAL A 89 8.41 11.65 -11.58
C VAL A 89 8.34 10.12 -11.71
N TYR A 90 7.15 9.54 -11.68
CA TYR A 90 6.96 8.10 -11.88
C TYR A 90 7.49 7.64 -13.23
N THR A 91 7.24 8.38 -14.31
CA THR A 91 7.71 8.01 -15.66
C THR A 91 9.24 7.88 -15.71
N ASN A 92 9.95 8.74 -14.98
CA ASN A 92 11.41 8.72 -14.90
C ASN A 92 11.95 7.58 -14.02
N LEU A 93 11.20 7.15 -13.00
CA LEU A 93 11.64 6.17 -11.99
C LEU A 93 11.02 4.79 -12.17
N GLY A 94 9.97 4.65 -12.98
CA GLY A 94 9.12 3.46 -13.06
C GLY A 94 9.84 2.20 -13.54
N ALA A 95 10.97 2.34 -14.24
CA ALA A 95 11.82 1.22 -14.63
C ALA A 95 12.32 0.40 -13.42
N SER A 96 12.45 1.03 -12.24
CA SER A 96 12.85 0.37 -10.99
C SER A 96 11.88 -0.71 -10.49
N LEU A 97 10.65 -0.74 -10.99
CA LEU A 97 9.64 -1.72 -10.58
C LEU A 97 9.64 -3.02 -11.39
N ARG A 98 10.46 -3.14 -12.46
CA ARG A 98 10.47 -4.32 -13.34
C ARG A 98 10.80 -5.62 -12.61
N SER A 99 11.59 -5.57 -11.54
CA SER A 99 11.96 -6.73 -10.73
C SER A 99 10.86 -7.20 -9.76
N PHE A 100 9.70 -6.53 -9.70
CA PHE A 100 8.64 -6.80 -8.74
C PHE A 100 7.29 -7.12 -9.41
N SER A 101 7.32 -7.86 -10.52
CA SER A 101 6.10 -8.24 -11.27
C SER A 101 5.14 -9.06 -10.41
N VAL A 102 5.62 -10.08 -9.68
CA VAL A 102 4.77 -10.94 -8.83
C VAL A 102 4.01 -10.12 -7.78
N PHE A 103 4.66 -9.11 -7.18
CA PHE A 103 3.98 -8.23 -6.24
C PHE A 103 2.84 -7.46 -6.90
N TRP A 104 3.15 -6.92 -8.08
CA TRP A 104 2.20 -6.14 -8.85
C TRP A 104 1.00 -6.99 -9.30
N ASP A 105 1.24 -8.23 -9.71
CA ASP A 105 0.20 -9.17 -10.10
C ASP A 105 -0.74 -9.46 -8.91
N LEU A 106 -0.21 -9.65 -7.69
CA LEU A 106 -1.04 -9.78 -6.50
C LEU A 106 -1.84 -8.51 -6.16
N CYS A 107 -1.27 -7.32 -6.39
CA CYS A 107 -2.01 -6.07 -6.27
C CYS A 107 -3.19 -6.03 -7.26
N ILE A 108 -2.96 -6.42 -8.51
CA ILE A 108 -4.01 -6.50 -9.54
C ILE A 108 -5.08 -7.50 -9.11
N ASP A 109 -4.70 -8.73 -8.76
CA ASP A 109 -5.63 -9.80 -8.41
C ASP A 109 -6.58 -9.40 -7.27
N ILE A 110 -6.03 -8.77 -6.22
CA ILE A 110 -6.83 -8.30 -5.09
C ILE A 110 -7.73 -7.14 -5.50
N MET A 111 -7.20 -6.17 -6.26
CA MET A 111 -7.99 -5.03 -6.74
C MET A 111 -9.13 -5.46 -7.66
N GLU A 112 -8.90 -6.41 -8.57
CA GLU A 112 -9.92 -6.95 -9.46
C GLU A 112 -10.96 -7.78 -8.71
N ARG A 113 -10.51 -8.68 -7.81
CA ARG A 113 -11.39 -9.51 -6.98
C ARG A 113 -12.38 -8.68 -6.16
N TYR A 114 -11.94 -7.55 -5.63
CA TYR A 114 -12.78 -6.65 -4.84
C TYR A 114 -13.28 -5.45 -5.62
N GLN A 115 -13.02 -5.37 -6.93
CA GLN A 115 -13.43 -4.28 -7.83
C GLN A 115 -12.99 -2.88 -7.35
N GLY A 116 -11.88 -2.81 -6.61
CA GLY A 116 -11.42 -1.57 -5.96
C GLY A 116 -12.38 -1.01 -4.89
N ASP A 117 -13.37 -1.78 -4.43
CA ASP A 117 -14.34 -1.35 -3.44
C ASP A 117 -13.68 -1.32 -2.04
N ALA A 118 -13.59 -0.11 -1.48
CA ALA A 118 -12.99 0.13 -0.17
C ALA A 118 -13.65 -0.65 0.97
N LYS A 119 -14.98 -0.80 0.94
CA LYS A 119 -15.72 -1.54 1.98
C LYS A 119 -15.42 -3.02 1.88
N LYS A 120 -15.42 -3.60 0.68
CA LYS A 120 -15.08 -5.02 0.47
C LYS A 120 -13.64 -5.32 0.87
N ILE A 121 -12.69 -4.45 0.51
CA ILE A 121 -11.28 -4.57 0.91
C ILE A 121 -11.16 -4.54 2.42
N LYS A 122 -11.76 -3.54 3.09
CA LYS A 122 -11.76 -3.42 4.55
C LYS A 122 -12.37 -4.65 5.21
N GLU A 123 -13.56 -5.07 4.76
CA GLU A 123 -14.23 -6.26 5.27
C GLU A 123 -13.34 -7.51 5.15
N ARG A 124 -12.65 -7.67 4.01
CA ARG A 124 -11.72 -8.78 3.82
C ARG A 124 -10.58 -8.76 4.83
N VAL A 125 -10.03 -7.58 5.16
CA VAL A 125 -9.00 -7.44 6.20
C VAL A 125 -9.51 -7.97 7.54
N PHE A 126 -10.71 -7.57 7.97
CA PHE A 126 -11.28 -8.02 9.25
C PHE A 126 -11.54 -9.53 9.30
N HIS A 127 -11.77 -10.18 8.16
CA HIS A 127 -11.93 -11.62 8.07
C HIS A 127 -10.60 -12.39 7.91
N HIS A 128 -9.49 -11.70 7.66
CA HIS A 128 -8.19 -12.34 7.47
C HIS A 128 -7.64 -12.91 8.78
N ILE A 129 -7.20 -14.17 8.78
CA ILE A 129 -6.77 -14.85 10.01
C ILE A 129 -5.55 -14.18 10.66
N THR A 130 -4.57 -13.75 9.87
CA THR A 130 -3.39 -13.02 10.36
C THR A 130 -3.78 -11.73 11.07
N PHE A 131 -4.72 -10.96 10.50
CA PHE A 131 -5.22 -9.73 11.11
C PHE A 131 -5.96 -10.01 12.43
N ARG A 132 -6.80 -11.07 12.45
CA ARG A 132 -7.61 -11.41 13.63
C ARG A 132 -6.78 -11.90 14.82
N ARG A 133 -5.60 -12.49 14.56
CA ARG A 133 -4.70 -13.01 15.61
C ARG A 133 -4.02 -11.90 16.41
N ALA A 134 -3.59 -10.81 15.76
CA ALA A 134 -2.99 -9.66 16.44
C ALA A 134 -4.03 -8.91 17.27
N LYS A 135 -3.67 -8.35 18.43
CA LYS A 135 -4.54 -7.40 19.17
C LYS A 135 -4.41 -5.99 18.60
N ILE A 136 -5.34 -5.12 18.94
CA ILE A 136 -5.25 -3.70 18.55
C ILE A 136 -3.95 -3.11 19.13
N GLY A 137 -3.15 -2.46 18.29
CA GLY A 137 -1.85 -1.91 18.64
C GLY A 137 -0.67 -2.87 18.47
N GLU A 138 -0.91 -4.15 18.18
CA GLU A 138 0.15 -5.13 17.93
C GLU A 138 0.52 -5.19 16.45
N HIS A 139 1.80 -5.48 16.18
CA HIS A 139 2.28 -5.80 14.85
C HIS A 139 1.60 -7.09 14.33
N ILE A 140 1.21 -7.07 13.06
CA ILE A 140 0.45 -8.17 12.44
C ILE A 140 1.39 -9.23 11.85
N PHE A 141 2.54 -8.80 11.33
CA PHE A 141 3.58 -9.69 10.84
C PHE A 141 4.73 -9.68 11.84
N ASP A 142 5.02 -10.84 12.44
CA ASP A 142 6.26 -11.07 13.17
C ASP A 142 7.36 -11.34 12.13
N TYR A 143 7.93 -10.27 11.59
CA TYR A 143 9.24 -10.39 10.95
C TYR A 143 10.23 -10.63 12.09
N CYS A 144 10.57 -11.89 12.36
CA CYS A 144 11.69 -12.21 13.23
C CYS A 144 12.92 -11.51 12.63
N TRP A 145 13.35 -10.42 13.25
CA TRP A 145 14.66 -9.82 13.00
C TRP A 145 15.70 -10.82 13.54
N TYR A 146 16.05 -11.80 12.71
CA TYR A 146 17.21 -12.68 12.93
C TYR A 146 18.47 -12.00 12.41
#